data_AF-A0A9K3D215-F1
#
_entry.id   AF-A0A9K3D215-F1
#
_cell.length_a   1.000
_cell.length_b   1.000
_cell.length_c   1.000
_cell.angle_alpha   90.00
_cell.angle_beta   90.00
_cell.angle_gamma   90.00
#
_symmetry.space_group_name_H-M   'P 1'
#
loop_
_entity.id
_entity.type
_entity.pdbx_description
1 polymer ?
#
loop_
_entity_poly.entity_id
_entity_poly.type
_entity_poly.pdbx_seq_one_letter_code
_entity_poly.pdbx_strand_id
1 'polypeptide(L)'
;SFPRLLPFLIAANPVNYGQPHKLSCAEALAGGLYIVGYPEEADIVMSKFGWGHTFVELNREYLDGYAACSGPEEVDALQQQYMNSLGDREERDENWLDTLLGPQDTDIYEGEGEGEGETVDASGAVYVTERGEGGRTVQIGTGVEEESEEESEGERERESYVQDDEDSESDDLYG
;
A
#
# COMPACT_ATOMS: atom_id res chain seq x y z
N SER A 1 24.49 -22.58 -8.50
CA SER A 1 23.31 -21.72 -8.65
C SER A 1 23.45 -20.96 -9.95
N PHE A 2 22.43 -20.94 -10.80
CA PHE A 2 22.42 -20.15 -12.04
C PHE A 2 21.74 -18.80 -11.78
N PRO A 3 22.26 -17.69 -12.32
CA PRO A 3 21.60 -16.39 -12.18
C PRO A 3 20.21 -16.42 -12.82
N ARG A 4 19.23 -15.81 -12.16
CA ARG A 4 17.87 -15.61 -12.68
C ARG A 4 17.69 -14.12 -12.96
N LEU A 5 17.12 -13.82 -14.12
CA LEU A 5 16.73 -12.45 -14.48
C LEU A 5 15.27 -12.25 -14.08
N LEU A 6 14.93 -11.04 -13.66
CA LEU A 6 13.54 -10.64 -13.54
C LEU A 6 12.94 -10.48 -14.94
N PRO A 7 11.67 -10.86 -15.13
CA PRO A 7 10.99 -10.61 -16.39
C PRO A 7 10.70 -9.11 -16.57
N PHE A 8 10.13 -8.76 -17.72
CA PHE A 8 9.82 -7.38 -18.08
C PHE A 8 8.96 -6.70 -17.02
N LEU A 9 9.47 -5.60 -16.47
CA LEU A 9 8.80 -4.71 -15.53
C LEU A 9 9.26 -3.28 -15.80
N ILE A 10 8.41 -2.32 -15.43
CA ILE A 10 8.60 -0.89 -15.63
C ILE A 10 8.96 -0.25 -14.30
N ALA A 11 9.98 0.59 -14.31
CA ALA A 11 10.40 1.33 -13.12
C ALA A 11 9.37 2.40 -12.72
N ALA A 12 9.08 2.49 -11.42
CA ALA A 12 8.30 3.55 -10.81
C ALA A 12 9.16 4.52 -9.97
N ASN A 13 10.44 4.20 -9.78
CA ASN A 13 11.37 5.10 -9.10
C ASN A 13 11.51 6.43 -9.86
N PRO A 14 11.66 7.57 -9.16
CA PRO A 14 11.72 8.90 -9.80
C PRO A 14 12.87 9.08 -10.79
N VAL A 15 13.94 8.29 -10.69
CA VAL A 15 15.13 8.44 -11.54
C VAL A 15 14.92 7.82 -12.92
N ASN A 16 14.18 6.72 -13.00
CA ASN A 16 14.00 5.96 -14.23
C ASN A 16 12.51 5.68 -14.51
N TYR A 17 11.61 6.55 -14.04
CA TYR A 17 10.18 6.33 -14.15
C TYR A 17 9.78 5.99 -15.60
N GLY A 18 8.97 4.94 -15.77
CA GLY A 18 8.50 4.49 -17.08
C GLY A 18 9.53 3.71 -17.91
N GLN A 19 10.79 3.61 -17.46
CA GLN A 19 11.83 2.90 -18.19
C GLN A 19 11.76 1.38 -17.92
N PRO A 20 11.69 0.55 -18.97
CA PRO A 20 11.67 -0.90 -18.80
C PRO A 20 13.02 -1.42 -18.32
N HIS A 21 12.99 -2.42 -17.43
CA HIS A 21 14.16 -3.08 -16.83
C HIS A 21 15.10 -2.18 -16.01
N LYS A 22 14.85 -0.87 -15.89
CA LYS A 22 15.67 0.08 -15.11
C LYS A 22 15.21 0.19 -13.65
N LEU A 23 14.97 -0.98 -13.05
CA LEU A 23 14.53 -1.10 -11.67
C LEU A 23 15.66 -0.73 -10.70
N SER A 24 15.30 -0.09 -9.61
CA SER A 24 16.13 -0.01 -8.41
C SER A 24 16.23 -1.39 -7.74
N CYS A 25 17.18 -1.55 -6.81
CA CYS A 25 17.31 -2.79 -6.03
C CYS A 25 16.05 -3.10 -5.22
N ALA A 26 15.36 -2.08 -4.71
CA ALA A 26 14.13 -2.25 -3.94
C ALA A 26 12.98 -2.77 -4.82
N GLU A 27 12.79 -2.18 -6.01
CA GLU A 27 11.79 -2.63 -6.97
C GLU A 27 12.10 -4.03 -7.49
N ALA A 28 13.36 -4.34 -7.78
CA ALA A 28 13.76 -5.67 -8.19
C ALA A 28 13.46 -6.72 -7.10
N LEU A 29 13.72 -6.38 -5.83
CA LEU A 29 13.38 -7.25 -4.71
C LEU A 29 11.86 -7.42 -4.58
N ALA A 30 11.10 -6.32 -4.62
CA ALA A 30 9.65 -6.33 -4.52
C ALA A 30 8.99 -7.12 -5.67
N GLY A 31 9.43 -6.89 -6.92
CA GLY A 31 8.95 -7.64 -8.07
C GLY A 31 9.27 -9.13 -7.96
N GLY A 32 10.46 -9.49 -7.48
CA GLY A 32 10.82 -10.88 -7.23
C GLY A 32 9.95 -11.54 -6.15
N LEU A 33 9.70 -10.83 -5.04
CA LEU A 33 8.82 -11.30 -3.97
C LEU A 33 7.39 -11.51 -4.48
N TYR A 34 6.86 -10.57 -5.24
CA TYR A 34 5.51 -10.67 -5.79
C TYR A 34 5.38 -11.90 -6.71
N ILE A 35 6.31 -12.06 -7.67
CA ILE A 35 6.28 -13.16 -8.65
C ILE A 35 6.38 -14.53 -7.97
N VAL A 36 7.11 -14.65 -6.86
CA VAL A 36 7.23 -15.91 -6.12
C VAL A 36 6.14 -16.13 -5.06
N GLY A 37 5.09 -15.31 -5.06
CA GLY A 37 3.88 -15.49 -4.26
C GLY A 37 3.87 -14.76 -2.91
N TYR A 38 4.70 -13.73 -2.75
CA TYR A 38 4.82 -12.91 -1.54
C TYR A 38 4.47 -11.43 -1.83
N PRO A 39 3.22 -11.13 -2.24
CA PRO A 39 2.82 -9.76 -2.60
C PRO A 39 2.79 -8.83 -1.37
N GLU A 40 2.44 -9.33 -0.18
CA GLU A 40 2.41 -8.52 1.05
C GLU A 40 3.82 -8.07 1.45
N GLU A 41 4.81 -8.94 1.33
CA GLU A 41 6.21 -8.60 1.57
C GLU A 41 6.75 -7.62 0.54
N ALA A 42 6.33 -7.74 -0.72
CA ALA A 42 6.64 -6.76 -1.75
C ALA A 42 6.09 -5.37 -1.36
N ASP A 43 4.84 -5.30 -0.90
CA ASP A 43 4.22 -4.06 -0.41
C ASP A 43 4.95 -3.49 0.81
N ILE A 44 5.38 -4.33 1.75
CA ILE A 44 6.19 -3.89 2.91
C ILE A 44 7.50 -3.26 2.46
N VAL A 45 8.20 -3.86 1.49
CA VAL A 45 9.45 -3.30 0.93
C VAL A 45 9.16 -1.93 0.30
N MET A 46 8.10 -1.83 -0.50
CA MET A 46 7.77 -0.60 -1.22
C MET A 46 7.21 0.50 -0.32
N SER A 47 6.56 0.16 0.80
CA SER A 47 5.99 1.11 1.78
C SER A 47 7.03 2.07 2.39
N LYS A 48 8.33 1.75 2.28
CA LYS A 48 9.41 2.63 2.73
C LYS A 48 9.64 3.83 1.82
N PHE A 49 9.00 3.87 0.65
CA PHE A 49 9.12 4.91 -0.34
C PHE A 49 7.75 5.55 -0.58
N GLY A 50 7.68 6.89 -0.61
CA GLY A 50 6.42 7.60 -0.87
C GLY A 50 5.80 7.27 -2.23
N TRP A 51 6.63 6.97 -3.23
CA TRP A 51 6.25 6.52 -4.57
C TRP A 51 6.08 4.99 -4.68
N GLY A 52 6.27 4.24 -3.61
CA GLY A 52 6.36 2.78 -3.67
C GLY A 52 5.08 2.09 -4.13
N HIS A 53 3.92 2.62 -3.74
CA HIS A 53 2.61 2.14 -4.19
C HIS A 53 2.49 2.13 -5.72
N THR A 54 3.07 3.14 -6.38
CA THR A 54 3.04 3.29 -7.84
C THR A 54 3.74 2.13 -8.54
N PHE A 55 4.74 1.48 -7.93
CA PHE A 55 5.43 0.34 -8.55
C PHE A 55 4.50 -0.86 -8.79
N VAL A 56 3.72 -1.23 -7.76
CA VAL A 56 2.81 -2.37 -7.85
C VAL A 56 1.63 -2.02 -8.74
N GLU A 57 1.10 -0.80 -8.65
CA GLU A 57 0.01 -0.33 -9.52
C GLU A 57 0.42 -0.33 -10.99
N LEU A 58 1.59 0.23 -11.31
CA LEU A 58 2.11 0.33 -12.67
C LEU A 58 2.34 -1.05 -13.31
N ASN A 59 2.72 -2.03 -12.51
CA ASN A 59 3.09 -3.36 -13.00
C ASN A 59 2.07 -4.45 -12.67
N ARG A 60 0.88 -4.12 -12.13
CA ARG A 60 -0.06 -5.11 -11.59
C ARG A 60 -0.38 -6.22 -12.59
N GLU A 61 -0.72 -5.87 -13.83
CA GLU A 61 -1.03 -6.86 -14.87
C GLU A 61 0.15 -7.82 -15.13
N TYR A 62 1.37 -7.28 -15.20
CA TYR A 62 2.58 -8.08 -15.41
C TYR A 62 2.88 -8.97 -14.21
N LEU A 63 2.84 -8.40 -13.00
CA LEU A 63 3.14 -9.10 -11.75
C LEU A 63 2.16 -10.24 -11.50
N ASP A 64 0.86 -9.98 -11.66
CA ASP A 64 -0.19 -11.00 -11.51
C ASP A 64 -0.04 -12.10 -12.58
N GLY A 65 0.27 -11.71 -13.83
CA GLY A 65 0.52 -12.64 -14.92
C GLY A 65 1.71 -13.57 -14.64
N TYR A 66 2.84 -13.01 -14.24
CA TYR A 66 4.04 -13.82 -13.92
C TYR A 66 3.87 -14.67 -12.67
N ALA A 67 3.16 -14.19 -11.64
CA ALA A 67 2.87 -14.97 -10.44
C ALA A 67 1.97 -16.19 -10.72
N ALA A 68 1.16 -16.13 -11.78
CA ALA A 68 0.33 -17.25 -12.22
C ALA A 68 1.10 -18.30 -13.04
N CYS A 69 2.32 -18.00 -13.51
CA CYS A 69 3.11 -18.93 -14.31
C CYS A 69 3.70 -20.05 -13.45
N SER A 70 3.67 -21.28 -13.98
CA SER A 70 4.21 -22.47 -13.31
C SER A 70 5.70 -22.69 -13.59
N GLY A 71 6.26 -22.03 -14.60
CA GLY A 71 7.63 -22.28 -15.04
C GLY A 71 8.22 -21.17 -15.91
N PRO A 72 9.56 -21.20 -16.12
CA PRO A 72 10.26 -20.19 -16.89
C PRO A 72 9.79 -20.11 -18.35
N GLU A 73 9.38 -21.22 -18.96
CA GLU A 73 8.88 -21.23 -20.34
C GLU A 73 7.57 -20.42 -20.49
N GLU A 74 6.69 -20.48 -19.48
CA GLU A 74 5.45 -19.69 -19.46
C GLU A 74 5.73 -18.22 -19.23
N VAL A 75 6.67 -17.90 -18.32
CA VAL A 75 7.12 -16.52 -18.09
C VAL A 75 7.69 -15.92 -19.37
N ASP A 76 8.56 -16.64 -20.07
CA ASP A 76 9.17 -16.18 -21.33
C ASP A 76 8.12 -15.99 -22.44
N ALA A 77 7.13 -16.88 -22.53
CA ALA A 77 6.05 -16.77 -23.51
C ALA A 77 5.14 -15.57 -23.22
N LEU A 78 4.76 -15.37 -21.95
CA LEU A 78 3.92 -14.26 -21.52
C LEU A 78 4.64 -12.92 -21.70
N GLN A 79 5.94 -12.86 -21.35
CA GLN A 79 6.77 -11.69 -21.59
C GLN A 79 6.82 -11.33 -23.09
N GLN A 80 6.99 -12.31 -23.98
CA GLN A 80 6.94 -12.07 -25.42
C GLN A 80 5.59 -11.55 -25.88
N GLN A 81 4.48 -12.02 -25.31
CA GLN A 81 3.15 -11.48 -25.61
C GLN A 81 3.04 -10.01 -25.21
N TYR A 82 3.52 -9.64 -24.02
CA TYR A 82 3.55 -8.25 -23.60
C TYR A 82 4.42 -7.39 -24.52
N MET A 83 5.64 -7.84 -24.83
CA MET A 83 6.53 -7.12 -25.73
C MET A 83 5.96 -6.96 -27.14
N ASN A 84 5.28 -7.97 -27.68
CA ASN A 84 4.64 -7.87 -29.00
C ASN A 84 3.42 -6.93 -28.95
N SER A 85 2.63 -6.94 -27.87
CA SER A 85 1.50 -6.02 -27.72
C SER A 85 1.94 -4.56 -27.58
N LEU A 86 3.15 -4.33 -27.05
CA LEU A 86 3.83 -3.05 -27.08
C LEU A 86 4.29 -2.77 -28.51
N GLY A 87 5.03 -3.68 -29.15
CA GLY A 87 5.49 -3.65 -30.55
C GLY A 87 4.41 -3.32 -31.59
N ASP A 88 3.21 -3.85 -31.45
CA ASP A 88 2.08 -3.58 -32.34
C ASP A 88 1.52 -2.14 -32.16
N ARG A 89 1.78 -1.50 -31.01
CA ARG A 89 1.63 -0.04 -30.82
C ARG A 89 2.83 0.75 -31.38
N GLU A 90 3.98 0.11 -31.61
CA GLU A 90 5.29 0.70 -31.98
C GLU A 90 5.55 0.83 -33.49
N GLU A 91 4.98 0.00 -34.37
CA GLU A 91 5.19 0.11 -35.84
C GLU A 91 4.78 1.49 -36.43
N ARG A 92 4.15 2.35 -35.61
CA ARG A 92 3.80 3.73 -35.98
C ARG A 92 4.90 4.76 -35.72
N ASP A 93 5.89 4.50 -34.85
CA ASP A 93 6.96 5.45 -34.50
C ASP A 93 8.24 4.69 -34.10
N GLU A 94 9.26 4.68 -34.97
CA GLU A 94 10.60 4.14 -34.68
C GLU A 94 11.38 5.02 -33.67
N ASN A 95 10.81 5.24 -32.50
CA ASN A 95 11.48 5.62 -31.25
C ASN A 95 10.49 5.53 -30.07
N TRP A 96 9.66 4.48 -30.00
CA TRP A 96 8.54 4.42 -29.06
C TRP A 96 8.93 4.61 -27.57
N LEU A 97 10.13 4.15 -27.18
CA LEU A 97 10.70 4.34 -25.86
C LEU A 97 10.95 5.84 -25.55
N ASP A 98 11.23 6.66 -26.55
CA ASP A 98 11.42 8.11 -26.40
C ASP A 98 10.06 8.85 -26.48
N THR A 99 9.14 8.35 -27.31
CA THR A 99 7.79 8.93 -27.46
C THR A 99 6.89 8.70 -26.23
N LEU A 100 7.02 7.56 -25.53
CA LEU A 100 6.29 7.30 -24.29
C LEU A 100 6.78 8.18 -23.13
N LEU A 101 8.02 8.66 -23.22
CA LEU A 101 8.74 9.31 -22.13
C LEU A 101 8.95 10.81 -22.34
N GLY A 102 8.66 11.34 -23.54
CA GLY A 102 8.79 12.75 -23.89
C GLY A 102 10.23 13.27 -23.71
N PRO A 103 10.54 14.49 -24.20
CA PRO A 103 11.72 15.18 -23.70
C PRO A 103 11.59 15.28 -22.17
N GLN A 104 12.61 14.79 -21.46
CA GLN A 104 12.75 15.00 -20.02
C GLN A 104 13.02 16.50 -19.80
N ASP A 105 11.95 17.29 -19.70
CA ASP A 105 12.03 18.60 -19.07
C ASP A 105 12.40 18.34 -17.60
N THR A 106 13.68 18.50 -17.32
CA THR A 106 14.25 18.44 -15.96
C THR A 106 13.94 19.70 -15.14
N ASP A 107 12.93 20.47 -15.57
CA ASP A 107 12.51 21.73 -14.94
C ASP A 107 11.22 21.59 -14.11
N ILE A 108 10.85 20.40 -13.65
CA ILE A 108 9.83 20.23 -12.60
C ILE A 108 10.51 20.39 -11.23
N TYR A 109 10.99 21.60 -10.95
CA TYR A 109 11.23 22.09 -9.60
C TYR A 109 10.91 23.59 -9.51
N GLU A 110 9.74 24.00 -9.98
CA GLU A 110 9.04 25.18 -9.44
C GLU A 110 7.54 24.87 -9.33
N GLY A 111 7.21 23.99 -8.39
CA GLY A 111 5.88 23.95 -7.79
C GLY A 111 6.02 24.36 -6.34
N GLU A 112 5.78 25.63 -6.04
CA GLU A 112 5.48 26.06 -4.68
C GLU A 112 4.25 25.28 -4.22
N GLY A 113 4.49 24.20 -3.47
CA GLY A 113 3.44 23.55 -2.72
C GLY A 113 2.96 24.50 -1.63
N GLU A 114 1.91 25.26 -1.93
CA GLU A 114 1.05 25.86 -0.92
C GLU A 114 0.37 24.72 -0.15
N GLY A 115 1.09 24.15 0.82
CA GLY A 115 0.60 23.14 1.74
C GLY A 115 0.38 23.77 3.12
N GLU A 116 -0.85 23.71 3.60
CA GLU A 116 -1.21 23.97 5.00
C GLU A 116 -0.42 23.02 5.91
N GLY A 117 0.38 23.57 6.83
CA GLY A 117 1.18 22.76 7.76
C GLY A 117 0.40 22.48 9.03
N GLU A 118 0.05 21.21 9.27
CA GLU A 118 -0.35 20.72 10.59
C GLU A 118 0.88 20.57 11.49
N THR A 119 0.80 21.15 12.68
CA THR A 119 1.81 20.98 13.73
C THR A 119 1.15 20.46 14.99
N VAL A 120 1.81 19.52 15.67
CA VAL A 120 1.37 18.94 16.94
C VAL A 120 2.26 19.40 18.08
N ASP A 121 1.66 19.84 19.18
CA ASP A 121 2.42 20.21 20.38
C ASP A 121 2.71 19.00 21.28
N ALA A 122 3.46 19.24 22.36
CA ALA A 122 3.83 18.20 23.33
C ALA A 122 2.63 17.63 24.11
N SER A 123 1.45 18.26 24.04
CA SER A 123 0.20 17.76 24.60
C SER A 123 -0.61 16.93 23.59
N GLY A 124 -0.15 16.82 22.35
CA GLY A 124 -0.85 16.15 21.25
C GLY A 124 -1.92 17.00 20.58
N ALA A 125 -2.01 18.29 20.89
CA ALA A 125 -2.97 19.18 20.26
C ALA A 125 -2.49 19.55 18.85
N VAL A 126 -3.43 19.51 17.89
CA VAL A 126 -3.17 19.73 16.47
C VAL A 126 -3.53 21.17 16.09
N TYR A 127 -2.61 21.85 15.41
CA TYR A 127 -2.78 23.23 14.95
C TYR A 127 -2.49 23.33 13.46
N VAL A 128 -3.34 24.06 12.74
CA VAL A 128 -3.11 24.41 11.34
C VAL A 128 -2.55 25.82 11.26
N THR A 129 -1.49 25.96 10.46
CA THR A 129 -0.80 27.23 10.23
C THR A 129 -0.91 27.64 8.77
N GLU A 130 -1.56 28.78 8.52
CA GLU A 130 -1.61 29.38 7.18
C GLU A 130 -0.50 30.44 7.06
N ARG A 131 0.38 30.30 6.07
CA ARG A 131 1.50 31.21 5.87
C ARG A 131 1.15 32.36 4.92
N GLY A 132 0.44 33.36 5.44
CA GLY A 132 0.37 34.71 4.85
C GLY A 132 1.20 35.72 5.67
N GLU A 133 1.55 36.88 5.08
CA GLU A 133 2.18 38.00 5.79
C GLU A 133 1.28 38.46 6.96
N GLY A 134 1.51 37.88 8.15
CA GLY A 134 0.65 38.05 9.33
C GLY A 134 0.33 36.76 10.12
N GLY A 135 0.82 35.60 9.70
CA GLY A 135 0.87 34.31 10.42
C GLY A 135 -0.20 34.13 11.51
N ARG A 136 -1.41 33.69 11.12
CA ARG A 136 -2.48 33.31 12.07
C ARG A 136 -2.46 31.80 12.25
N THR A 137 -2.50 31.34 13.49
CA THR A 137 -2.60 29.92 13.85
C THR A 137 -4.01 29.61 14.35
N VAL A 138 -4.57 28.48 13.93
CA VAL A 138 -5.90 28.02 14.34
C VAL A 138 -5.77 26.64 14.96
N GLN A 139 -6.24 26.49 16.21
CA GLN A 139 -6.33 25.20 16.88
C GLN A 139 -7.49 24.41 16.28
N ILE A 140 -7.21 23.19 15.81
CA ILE A 140 -8.26 22.28 15.38
C ILE A 140 -8.57 21.39 16.57
N GLY A 141 -9.75 21.58 17.15
CA GLY A 141 -10.14 20.97 18.41
C GLY A 141 -10.07 19.45 18.34
N THR A 142 -9.22 18.86 19.18
CA THR A 142 -9.39 17.48 19.63
C THR A 142 -10.52 17.48 20.64
N GLY A 143 -11.72 17.17 20.19
CA GLY A 143 -12.83 16.86 21.08
C GLY A 143 -12.53 15.57 21.82
N VAL A 144 -11.89 15.68 22.98
CA VAL A 144 -12.18 14.77 24.09
C VAL A 144 -13.29 15.49 24.85
N GLU A 145 -14.53 15.04 24.65
CA GLU A 145 -15.60 15.34 25.61
C GLU A 145 -15.17 14.68 26.91
N GLU A 146 -14.62 15.47 27.84
CA GLU A 146 -14.50 15.09 29.23
C GLU A 146 -15.92 15.01 29.80
N GLU A 147 -16.52 13.82 29.80
CA GLU A 147 -17.66 13.54 30.66
C GLU A 147 -17.16 13.58 32.11
N SER A 148 -17.50 14.68 32.78
CA SER A 148 -17.33 14.85 34.22
C SER A 148 -18.23 13.86 34.97
N GLU A 149 -17.61 13.02 35.79
CA GLU A 149 -18.27 12.18 36.78
C GLU A 149 -18.99 13.08 37.81
N GLU A 150 -20.32 13.04 37.85
CA GLU A 150 -21.09 13.40 39.05
C GLU A 150 -21.65 12.11 39.67
N GLU A 151 -21.07 11.73 40.81
CA GLU A 151 -21.63 10.74 41.72
C GLU A 151 -23.01 11.21 42.23
N SER A 152 -24.02 10.35 42.15
CA SER A 152 -25.08 10.35 43.17
C SER A 152 -25.54 8.93 43.48
N GLU A 153 -25.48 8.63 44.77
CA GLU A 153 -25.82 7.36 45.42
C GLU A 153 -27.32 7.03 45.26
N GLY A 154 -27.65 5.76 45.03
CA GLY A 154 -29.03 5.31 44.84
C GLY A 154 -29.22 3.79 44.98
N GLU A 155 -29.04 3.33 46.20
CA GLU A 155 -29.35 2.03 46.83
C GLU A 155 -30.36 1.04 46.17
N ARG A 156 -30.00 -0.26 46.25
CA ARG A 156 -30.84 -1.49 46.42
C ARG A 156 -31.65 -1.97 45.20
N GLU A 157 -31.81 -3.26 44.87
CA GLU A 157 -31.73 -4.51 45.66
C GLU A 157 -31.70 -5.76 44.72
N ARG A 158 -31.09 -6.85 45.22
CA ARG A 158 -31.33 -8.29 44.98
C ARG A 158 -30.93 -9.00 43.67
N GLU A 159 -29.83 -9.74 43.81
CA GLU A 159 -29.74 -11.22 43.73
C GLU A 159 -30.83 -12.00 42.98
N SER A 160 -30.39 -12.80 41.99
CA SER A 160 -30.80 -14.21 41.92
C SER A 160 -29.71 -15.07 41.31
N TYR A 161 -29.36 -16.12 42.05
CA TYR A 161 -28.30 -17.10 41.86
C TYR A 161 -28.35 -17.87 40.53
N VAL A 162 -27.14 -18.18 40.05
CA VAL A 162 -26.80 -19.30 39.17
C VAL A 162 -27.33 -20.59 39.79
N GLN A 163 -27.97 -21.45 38.99
CA GLN A 163 -28.22 -22.84 39.39
C GLN A 163 -27.34 -23.75 38.55
N ASP A 164 -26.43 -24.39 39.27
CA ASP A 164 -25.54 -25.47 38.88
C ASP A 164 -26.33 -26.65 38.29
N ASP A 165 -25.92 -27.11 37.12
CA ASP A 165 -26.28 -28.41 36.58
C ASP A 165 -25.36 -29.47 37.21
N GLU A 166 -25.81 -30.18 38.25
CA GLU A 166 -25.32 -31.54 38.53
C GLU A 166 -26.42 -32.46 39.10
N ASP A 167 -26.39 -33.68 38.55
CA ASP A 167 -26.85 -34.98 39.04
C ASP A 167 -28.35 -35.33 39.12
N SER A 168 -28.74 -36.28 38.25
CA SER A 168 -29.51 -37.45 38.69
C SER A 168 -29.23 -38.67 37.79
N GLU A 169 -28.59 -39.70 38.37
CA GLU A 169 -28.61 -41.08 37.88
C GLU A 169 -30.04 -41.65 37.88
N SER A 170 -30.37 -42.57 36.96
CA SER A 170 -31.00 -43.87 37.29
C SER A 170 -31.44 -44.68 36.06
N ASP A 171 -30.89 -45.90 36.01
CA ASP A 171 -31.47 -47.21 35.71
C ASP A 171 -32.62 -47.41 34.71
N ASP A 172 -32.35 -48.39 33.86
CA ASP A 172 -33.22 -49.50 33.42
C ASP A 172 -34.59 -49.21 32.79
N LEU A 173 -34.71 -49.53 31.50
CA LEU A 173 -35.92 -50.23 31.04
C LEU A 173 -35.65 -51.23 29.91
N TYR A 174 -36.01 -52.48 30.22
CA TYR A 174 -36.22 -53.63 29.33
C TYR A 174 -37.09 -53.30 28.10
N GLY A 175 -36.83 -53.99 26.97
CA GLY A 175 -37.84 -54.26 25.93
C GLY A 175 -37.34 -54.22 24.51
#